data_AF-V2QCI9-F1
#
_entry.id   AF-V2QCI9-F1
#
_cell.length_a   1.000
_cell.length_b   1.000
_cell.length_c   1.000
_cell.angle_alpha   90.00
_cell.angle_beta   90.00
_cell.angle_gamma   90.00
#
_symmetry.space_group_name_H-M   'P 1'
#
loop_
_entity.id
_entity.type
_entity.pdbx_description
1 polymer ?
#
loop_
_entity_poly.entity_id
_entity_poly.type
_entity_poly.pdbx_seq_one_letter_code
_entity_poly.pdbx_strand_id
1 'polypeptide(L)'
;MHFAENNILWLYMVKIREYKSRKAADSASSYLMSKGIPAVIKGYVVVPKALEHLKDSMVELTVPEHLFDKAAAYLSEYESRIENNHKK
;
A
#
# COMPACT_ATOMS: atom_id res chain seq x y z
N MET A 1 9.77 -7.61 -29.06
CA MET A 1 10.13 -8.24 -27.78
C MET A 1 9.57 -7.38 -26.64
N HIS A 2 8.26 -7.48 -26.35
CA HIS A 2 7.57 -6.67 -25.33
C HIS A 2 7.09 -7.54 -24.16
N PHE A 3 7.99 -8.36 -23.59
CA PHE A 3 7.62 -9.28 -22.50
C PHE A 3 8.55 -9.21 -21.28
N ALA A 4 9.66 -8.46 -21.36
CA ALA A 4 10.65 -8.37 -20.28
C ALA A 4 10.43 -7.17 -19.33
N GLU A 5 9.75 -6.11 -19.76
CA GLU A 5 9.61 -4.88 -18.96
C GLU A 5 8.62 -5.02 -17.79
N ASN A 6 7.65 -5.93 -17.86
CA ASN A 6 6.67 -6.15 -16.78
C ASN A 6 7.18 -7.02 -15.63
N ASN A 7 8.32 -7.71 -15.78
CA ASN A 7 8.85 -8.61 -14.74
C ASN A 7 9.85 -7.91 -13.80
N ILE A 8 10.40 -6.76 -14.20
CA ILE A 8 11.40 -6.01 -13.42
C ILE A 8 10.73 -5.12 -12.36
N LEU A 9 9.47 -4.70 -12.58
CA LEU A 9 8.72 -3.85 -11.64
C LEU A 9 8.54 -4.50 -10.26
N TRP A 10 8.51 -5.83 -10.18
CA TRP A 10 8.39 -6.58 -8.92
C TRP A 10 9.66 -6.57 -8.06
N LEU A 11 10.84 -6.38 -8.67
CA LEU A 11 12.13 -6.40 -7.96
C LEU A 11 12.42 -5.10 -7.19
N TYR A 12 11.72 -4.01 -7.51
CA TYR A 12 11.91 -2.70 -6.90
C TYR A 12 10.68 -2.21 -6.14
N MET A 13 9.79 -3.11 -5.73
CA MET A 13 8.67 -2.73 -4.87
C MET A 13 9.13 -2.63 -3.42
N VAL A 14 9.03 -1.43 -2.86
CA VAL A 14 9.37 -1.14 -1.47
C VAL A 14 8.11 -0.89 -0.67
N LYS A 15 8.15 -1.29 0.60
CA LYS A 15 7.09 -1.03 1.58
C LYS A 15 7.01 0.47 1.85
N ILE A 16 5.82 1.03 1.66
CA ILE A 16 5.55 2.44 2.00
C ILE A 16 4.72 2.58 3.26
N ARG A 17 3.77 1.67 3.51
CA ARG A 17 2.90 1.74 4.69
C ARG A 17 2.28 0.40 5.05
N GLU A 18 1.88 0.26 6.32
CA GLU A 18 1.08 -0.84 6.82
C GLU A 18 -0.31 -0.36 7.19
N TYR A 19 -1.31 -1.17 6.85
CA TYR A 19 -2.69 -0.93 7.23
C TYR A 19 -3.21 -2.07 8.08
N LYS A 20 -3.92 -1.73 9.16
CA LYS A 20 -4.60 -2.70 10.02
C LYS A 20 -5.81 -3.36 9.33
N SER A 21 -6.32 -2.74 8.27
CA SER A 21 -7.47 -3.23 7.51
C SER A 21 -7.15 -3.27 6.03
N ARG A 22 -7.48 -4.40 5.39
CA ARG A 22 -7.38 -4.56 3.94
C ARG A 22 -8.15 -3.48 3.18
N LYS A 23 -9.34 -3.10 3.66
CA LYS A 23 -10.16 -2.04 3.06
C LYS A 23 -9.45 -0.67 3.05
N ALA A 24 -8.70 -0.35 4.09
CA ALA A 24 -7.93 0.89 4.16
C ALA A 24 -6.76 0.86 3.17
N ALA A 25 -6.07 -0.27 3.04
CA ALA A 25 -5.02 -0.46 2.04
C ALA A 25 -5.56 -0.42 0.61
N ASP A 26 -6.71 -1.05 0.34
CA ASP A 26 -7.37 -1.00 -0.98
C ASP A 26 -7.74 0.43 -1.36
N SER A 27 -8.21 1.24 -0.41
CA SER A 27 -8.56 2.64 -0.66
C SER A 27 -7.32 3.50 -0.92
N ALA A 28 -6.25 3.31 -0.13
CA ALA A 28 -4.97 3.99 -0.33
C ALA A 28 -4.29 3.58 -1.64
N SER A 29 -4.30 2.29 -1.96
CA SER A 29 -3.82 1.74 -3.23
C SER A 29 -4.57 2.34 -4.42
N SER A 30 -5.91 2.34 -4.35
CA SER A 30 -6.77 2.94 -5.38
C SER A 30 -6.47 4.44 -5.57
N TYR A 31 -6.20 5.17 -4.49
CA TYR A 31 -5.81 6.58 -4.58
C TYR A 31 -4.49 6.77 -5.32
N LEU A 32 -3.46 6.00 -4.96
CA LEU A 32 -2.15 6.05 -5.61
C LEU A 32 -2.25 5.67 -7.09
N MET A 33 -3.01 4.63 -7.42
CA MET A 33 -3.27 4.23 -8.80
C MET A 33 -3.98 5.34 -9.59
N SER A 34 -4.94 6.04 -8.99
CA SER A 34 -5.59 7.22 -9.59
C SER A 34 -4.61 8.39 -9.84
N LYS A 35 -3.49 8.46 -9.12
CA LYS A 35 -2.41 9.43 -9.34
C LYS A 35 -1.34 8.93 -10.32
N GLY A 36 -1.57 7.77 -10.94
CA GLY A 36 -0.63 7.13 -11.87
C GLY A 36 0.54 6.43 -11.18
N ILE A 37 0.44 6.14 -9.88
CA ILE A 37 1.45 5.39 -9.13
C ILE A 37 0.97 3.96 -8.96
N PRO A 38 1.65 2.96 -9.54
CA PRO A 38 1.32 1.57 -9.28
C PRO A 38 1.58 1.26 -7.81
N ALA A 39 0.57 0.72 -7.14
CA ALA A 39 0.63 0.31 -5.75
C ALA A 39 0.11 -1.13 -5.63
N VAL A 40 0.81 -1.95 -4.86
CA VAL A 40 0.48 -3.37 -4.68
C VAL A 40 0.36 -3.68 -3.20
N ILE A 41 -0.70 -4.39 -2.84
CA ILE A 41 -0.95 -4.84 -1.47
C ILE A 41 -0.33 -6.22 -1.31
N LYS A 42 0.71 -6.33 -0.48
CA LYS A 42 1.35 -7.58 -0.10
C LYS A 42 0.69 -8.08 1.19
N GLY A 43 -0.12 -9.14 1.06
CA GLY A 43 -0.90 -9.70 2.16
C GLY A 43 -0.19 -10.84 2.86
N TYR A 44 0.94 -10.62 3.52
CA TYR A 44 1.63 -11.67 4.27
C TYR A 44 2.32 -11.16 5.53
N VAL A 45 1.57 -11.08 6.64
CA VAL A 45 2.18 -11.21 7.96
C VAL A 45 1.81 -12.58 8.52
N VAL A 46 2.72 -13.55 8.35
CA VAL A 46 2.59 -14.90 8.89
C VAL A 46 2.86 -14.86 10.39
N VAL A 47 1.93 -14.32 11.18
CA VAL A 47 2.03 -14.38 12.64
C VAL A 47 1.74 -15.83 13.13
N PRO A 48 2.51 -16.36 14.09
CA PRO A 48 2.46 -17.76 14.53
C PRO A 48 1.08 -18.15 15.07
N LYS A 49 0.73 -19.45 14.94
CA LYS A 49 -0.59 -20.05 15.23
C LYS A 49 -1.19 -19.68 16.61
N ALA A 50 -0.34 -19.36 17.59
CA ALA A 50 -0.74 -18.92 18.93
C ALA A 50 -1.35 -17.51 18.99
N LEU A 51 -1.20 -16.71 17.93
CA LEU A 51 -1.67 -15.32 17.83
C LEU A 51 -2.70 -15.13 16.70
N GLU A 52 -3.18 -16.23 16.09
CA GLU A 52 -4.16 -16.24 15.00
C GLU A 52 -5.47 -15.54 15.38
N HIS A 53 -5.85 -15.63 16.67
CA HIS A 53 -7.02 -14.97 17.25
C HIS A 53 -6.85 -13.46 17.52
N LEU A 54 -5.64 -12.92 17.40
CA LEU A 54 -5.33 -11.49 17.58
C LEU A 54 -5.06 -10.77 16.24
N LYS A 55 -5.07 -11.49 15.11
CA LYS A 55 -4.75 -10.94 13.79
C LYS A 55 -5.94 -10.21 13.16
N ASP A 56 -6.11 -8.95 13.50
CA ASP A 56 -6.46 -7.99 12.44
C ASP A 56 -5.36 -8.13 11.37
N SER A 57 -5.71 -8.67 10.20
CA SER A 57 -4.76 -8.95 9.11
C SER A 57 -4.09 -7.65 8.67
N MET A 58 -2.92 -7.37 9.22
CA MET A 58 -2.09 -6.27 8.75
C MET A 58 -1.64 -6.57 7.32
N VAL A 59 -1.82 -5.59 6.45
CA VAL A 59 -1.44 -5.67 5.04
C VAL A 59 -0.43 -4.59 4.73
N GLU A 60 0.55 -4.93 3.90
CA GLU A 60 1.60 -4.01 3.49
C GLU A 60 1.24 -3.40 2.14
N LEU A 61 1.27 -2.07 2.05
CA LEU A 61 1.20 -1.36 0.78
C LEU A 61 2.62 -1.13 0.29
N THR A 62 2.86 -1.50 -0.96
CA THR A 62 4.16 -1.40 -1.62
C THR A 62 4.03 -0.59 -2.90
N VAL A 63 5.08 0.15 -3.26
CA VAL A 63 5.18 0.97 -4.47
C VAL A 63 6.57 0.80 -5.08
N PRO A 64 6.78 1.11 -6.36
CA PRO A 64 8.12 1.15 -6.92
C PRO A 64 9.02 2.15 -6.18
N GLU A 65 10.25 1.76 -5.89
CA GLU A 65 11.24 2.54 -5.14
C GLU A 65 11.45 3.93 -5.74
N HIS A 66 11.56 4.02 -7.07
CA HIS A 66 11.73 5.28 -7.78
C HIS A 66 10.52 6.24 -7.68
N LEU A 67 9.37 5.76 -7.20
CA LEU A 67 8.17 6.58 -6.94
C LEU A 67 7.90 6.76 -5.44
N PHE A 68 8.78 6.28 -4.55
CA PHE A 68 8.56 6.28 -3.12
C PHE A 68 8.22 7.68 -2.57
N ASP A 69 9.05 8.68 -2.85
CA ASP A 69 8.83 10.05 -2.36
C ASP A 69 7.51 10.65 -2.86
N LYS A 70 7.20 10.40 -4.13
CA LYS A 70 5.95 10.88 -4.75
C LYS A 70 4.73 10.18 -4.16
N ALA A 71 4.83 8.87 -3.94
CA ALA A 71 3.78 8.08 -3.31
C ALA A 71 3.56 8.50 -1.85
N ALA A 72 4.64 8.80 -1.11
CA ALA A 72 4.57 9.24 0.28
C ALA A 72 3.85 10.60 0.39
N ALA A 73 4.16 11.54 -0.50
CA ALA A 73 3.49 12.82 -0.57
C ALA A 73 1.98 12.67 -0.83
N TYR A 74 1.58 11.85 -1.81
CA TYR A 74 0.16 11.62 -2.08
C TYR A 74 -0.56 10.85 -0.97
N LEU A 75 0.11 9.91 -0.30
CA LEU A 75 -0.46 9.23 0.86
C LEU A 75 -0.70 10.21 2.02
N SER A 76 0.24 11.11 2.27
CA SER A 76 0.06 12.15 3.31
C SER A 76 -1.12 13.07 2.99
N GLU A 77 -1.28 13.49 1.72
CA GLU A 77 -2.45 14.25 1.27
C GLU A 77 -3.76 13.47 1.47
N TYR A 78 -3.77 12.18 1.08
CA TYR A 78 -4.93 11.31 1.24
C TYR A 78 -5.35 11.16 2.71
N GLU A 79 -4.39 10.92 3.61
CA GLU A 79 -4.64 10.76 5.05
C GLU A 79 -5.13 12.06 5.68
N SER A 80 -4.55 13.19 5.30
CA SER A 80 -5.03 14.51 5.72
C SER A 80 -6.48 14.73 5.31
N ARG A 81 -6.86 14.33 4.08
CA ARG A 81 -8.25 14.43 3.61
C ARG A 81 -9.21 13.53 4.41
N ILE A 82 -8.80 12.31 4.75
CA ILE A 82 -9.62 11.40 5.58
C ILE A 82 -9.82 11.98 6.98
N GLU A 83 -8.75 12.50 7.62
CA GLU A 83 -8.82 13.06 8.96
C GLU A 83 -9.76 14.28 9.00
N ASN A 84 -9.69 15.15 7.99
CA ASN A 84 -10.56 16.31 7.88
C ASN A 84 -12.04 15.92 7.62
N ASN A 85 -12.29 14.84 6.89
CA ASN A 85 -13.66 14.36 6.65
C ASN A 85 -14.29 13.70 7.89
N HIS A 86 -13.49 13.19 8.82
CA HIS A 86 -13.95 12.60 10.08
C HIS A 86 -14.25 13.63 11.19
N LYS A 87 -13.83 14.89 11.00
CA LYS A 87 -14.05 16.00 11.97
C LYS A 87 -15.29 16.86 11.65
N LYS A 88 -16.10 16.47 10.66
CA LYS A 88 -17.29 17.23 10.21
C LYS A 88 -18.56 16.46 10.50
#